data_AF-A0A9Q0PW43-F1
#
_entry.id   AF-A0A9Q0PW43-F1
#
_cell.length_a   1.000
_cell.length_b   1.000
_cell.length_c   1.000
_cell.angle_alpha   90.00
_cell.angle_beta   90.00
_cell.angle_gamma   90.00
#
_symmetry.space_group_name_H-M   'P 1'
#
loop_
_entity.id
_entity.type
_entity.pdbx_description
1 polymer ?
#
loop_
_entity_poly.entity_id
_entity_poly.type
_entity_poly.pdbx_seq_one_letter_code
_entity_poly.pdbx_strand_id
1 'polypeptide(L)'
;MFVAVNIAVFIVVMYVNDCPKKTRGLEGSCVAKFLHRFSFQPLKENPLFGPSSDTLEKMGALERNKVVHGHQGWRLVSCIWLHAGVIHVLTNVLSLIFIGIRLEQEFGFVRVGIIYLVSGFGGSILSALFIQQNISVGASGALFGLLGAMLSELLTNWTIYANKIAALFTLVIIIAINLAVGLLPHVDNFAHIGGFISGFLLGFVLLLRPQFGWAENRHSPADARVKSKHKAYQYVFLLAAAVLLIVGFTLGLVTLFKGKSGSDHCSWCHYLNCVPTSRWKCQN
;
A
#
# COMPACT_ATOMS: atom_id res chain seq x y z
N MET A 1 -7.69 -10.84 -9.88
CA MET A 1 -8.02 -9.58 -10.60
C MET A 1 -6.93 -8.50 -10.48
N PHE A 2 -6.60 -8.03 -9.27
CA PHE A 2 -5.63 -6.92 -9.09
C PHE A 2 -4.24 -7.16 -9.66
N VAL A 3 -3.73 -8.40 -9.61
CA VAL A 3 -2.47 -8.77 -10.28
C VAL A 3 -2.50 -8.44 -11.78
N ALA A 4 -3.58 -8.84 -12.46
CA ALA A 4 -3.74 -8.58 -13.89
C ALA A 4 -3.82 -7.09 -14.19
N VAL A 5 -4.52 -6.30 -13.36
CA VAL A 5 -4.61 -4.84 -13.51
C VAL A 5 -3.23 -4.19 -13.38
N ASN A 6 -2.45 -4.54 -12.36
CA ASN A 6 -1.11 -3.98 -12.15
C ASN A 6 -0.16 -4.28 -13.34
N ILE A 7 -0.21 -5.50 -13.87
CA ILE A 7 0.58 -5.89 -15.06
C ILE A 7 0.10 -5.13 -16.30
N ALA A 8 -1.22 -5.09 -16.54
CA ALA A 8 -1.78 -4.42 -17.71
C ALA A 8 -1.47 -2.91 -17.70
N VAL A 9 -1.64 -2.24 -16.56
CA VAL A 9 -1.32 -0.81 -16.41
C VAL A 9 0.17 -0.58 -16.64
N PHE A 10 1.05 -1.43 -16.11
CA PHE A 10 2.50 -1.30 -16.37
C PHE A 10 2.84 -1.44 -17.87
N ILE A 11 2.22 -2.38 -18.58
CA ILE A 11 2.38 -2.52 -20.04
C ILE A 11 1.93 -1.25 -20.76
N VAL A 12 0.78 -0.68 -20.38
CA VAL A 12 0.28 0.57 -20.97
C VAL A 12 1.23 1.74 -20.69
N VAL A 13 1.76 1.84 -19.46
CA VAL A 13 2.76 2.86 -19.11
C VAL A 13 3.99 2.75 -19.99
N MET A 14 4.52 1.53 -20.19
CA MET A 14 5.67 1.30 -21.06
C MET A 14 5.36 1.61 -22.54
N TYR A 15 4.15 1.33 -22.99
CA TYR A 15 3.68 1.72 -24.33
C TYR A 15 3.62 3.26 -24.51
N VAL A 16 3.22 3.99 -23.47
CA VAL A 16 3.19 5.47 -23.48
C VAL A 16 4.59 6.06 -23.32
N ASN A 17 5.50 5.36 -22.64
CA ASN A 17 6.88 5.79 -22.41
C ASN A 17 7.63 6.00 -23.73
N ASP A 18 7.67 5.00 -24.61
CA ASP A 18 8.29 5.06 -25.94
C ASP A 18 9.65 5.77 -25.96
N CYS A 19 10.60 5.24 -25.17
CA CYS A 19 11.94 5.81 -25.02
C CYS A 19 12.63 6.07 -26.38
N PRO A 20 12.66 5.12 -27.34
CA PRO A 20 13.39 5.33 -28.59
C PRO A 20 12.86 6.48 -29.45
N LYS A 21 11.57 6.81 -29.34
CA LYS A 21 10.96 7.92 -30.08
C LYS A 21 11.18 9.26 -29.41
N LYS A 22 11.14 9.31 -28.08
CA LYS A 22 11.26 10.56 -27.30
C LYS A 22 12.70 11.01 -27.07
N THR A 23 13.68 10.11 -27.12
CA THR A 23 15.10 10.40 -26.84
C THR A 23 15.93 10.62 -28.11
N ARG A 24 15.30 10.86 -29.27
CA ARG A 24 15.97 11.00 -30.59
C ARG A 24 16.99 12.14 -30.74
N GLY A 25 17.28 12.93 -29.69
CA GLY A 25 18.22 14.07 -29.74
C GLY A 25 19.14 14.24 -28.52
N LEU A 26 19.05 13.38 -27.50
CA LEU A 26 19.95 13.39 -26.34
C LEU A 26 20.66 12.03 -26.26
N GLU A 27 21.97 12.03 -26.00
CA GLU A 27 22.83 10.85 -25.84
C GLU A 27 22.44 9.97 -24.64
N GLY A 28 21.27 9.34 -24.69
CA GLY A 28 20.80 8.36 -23.73
C GLY A 28 20.44 7.07 -24.45
N SER A 29 21.31 6.07 -24.41
CA SER A 29 20.99 4.76 -24.96
C SER A 29 19.90 4.11 -24.10
N CYS A 30 18.65 4.12 -24.57
CA CYS A 30 17.56 3.35 -23.96
C CYS A 30 18.04 1.90 -23.72
N VAL A 31 17.64 1.33 -22.59
CA VAL A 31 18.02 -0.02 -22.20
C VAL A 31 17.05 -1.01 -22.86
N ALA A 32 17.56 -2.19 -23.24
CA ALA A 32 16.77 -3.24 -23.91
C ALA A 32 16.11 -2.74 -25.22
N LYS A 33 16.93 -2.22 -26.15
CA LYS A 33 16.46 -1.70 -27.46
C LYS A 33 15.71 -2.73 -28.31
N PHE A 34 15.96 -4.03 -28.10
CA PHE A 34 15.25 -5.12 -28.76
C PHE A 34 13.74 -5.15 -28.44
N LEU A 35 13.30 -4.48 -27.37
CA LEU A 35 11.88 -4.32 -27.00
C LEU A 35 11.17 -3.19 -27.78
N HIS A 36 11.89 -2.48 -28.67
CA HIS A 36 11.38 -1.36 -29.44
C HIS A 36 10.67 -0.32 -28.56
N ARG A 37 9.37 -0.09 -28.77
CA ARG A 37 8.57 0.89 -28.02
C ARG A 37 8.56 0.65 -26.51
N PHE A 38 8.78 -0.58 -26.07
CA PHE A 38 8.81 -0.98 -24.66
C PHE A 38 10.21 -0.91 -24.03
N SER A 39 11.20 -0.31 -24.71
CA SER A 39 12.51 -0.09 -24.11
C SER A 39 12.45 0.80 -22.87
N PHE A 40 13.35 0.54 -21.94
CA PHE A 40 13.45 1.25 -20.66
C PHE A 40 14.30 2.52 -20.79
N GLN A 41 14.09 3.45 -19.87
CA GLN A 41 14.97 4.60 -19.72
C GLN A 41 16.38 4.17 -19.30
N PRO A 42 17.41 5.02 -19.53
CA PRO A 42 18.76 4.74 -19.05
C PRO A 42 18.79 4.41 -17.55
N LEU A 43 19.63 3.46 -17.14
CA LEU A 43 19.71 3.04 -15.73
C LEU A 43 20.13 4.16 -14.76
N LYS A 44 20.79 5.20 -15.29
CA LYS A 44 21.13 6.41 -14.54
C LYS A 44 19.88 7.23 -14.17
N GLU A 45 18.85 7.19 -15.00
CA GLU A 45 17.56 7.84 -14.75
C GLU A 45 16.63 6.92 -13.95
N ASN A 46 16.52 5.66 -14.35
CA ASN A 46 15.65 4.70 -13.69
C ASN A 46 16.33 3.32 -13.54
N PRO A 47 16.88 3.02 -12.35
CA PRO A 47 17.57 1.74 -12.09
C PRO A 47 16.62 0.54 -12.03
N LEU A 48 15.30 0.75 -11.98
CA LEU A 48 14.30 -0.31 -11.82
C LEU A 48 13.84 -0.92 -13.15
N PHE A 49 14.52 -0.59 -14.26
CA PHE A 49 14.13 -0.96 -15.62
C PHE A 49 12.70 -0.49 -15.93
N GLY A 50 12.51 0.82 -16.08
CA GLY A 50 11.19 1.41 -16.16
C GLY A 50 11.08 2.64 -17.06
N PRO A 51 9.93 3.32 -17.01
CA PRO A 51 9.66 4.54 -17.75
C PRO A 51 10.34 5.77 -17.09
N SER A 52 10.27 6.91 -17.75
CA SER A 52 10.68 8.21 -17.19
C SER A 52 9.70 8.71 -16.13
N SER A 53 10.14 9.54 -15.19
CA SER A 53 9.26 10.25 -14.23
C SER A 53 8.13 11.00 -14.93
N ASP A 54 8.42 11.73 -16.01
CA ASP A 54 7.45 12.51 -16.79
C ASP A 54 6.30 11.65 -17.32
N THR A 55 6.62 10.43 -17.77
CA THR A 55 5.63 9.46 -18.25
C THR A 55 4.74 8.99 -17.09
N LEU A 56 5.31 8.69 -15.93
CA LEU A 56 4.54 8.31 -14.74
C LEU A 56 3.62 9.45 -14.29
N GLU A 57 4.14 10.67 -14.25
CA GLU A 57 3.34 11.86 -13.94
C GLU A 57 2.18 12.06 -14.91
N LYS A 58 2.44 11.92 -16.21
CA LYS A 58 1.39 12.00 -17.24
C LYS A 58 0.32 10.93 -17.04
N MET A 59 0.73 9.72 -16.65
CA MET A 59 -0.16 8.57 -16.44
C MET A 59 -0.92 8.59 -15.12
N GLY A 60 -0.62 9.54 -14.22
CA GLY A 60 -1.35 9.67 -12.96
C GLY A 60 -0.56 9.36 -11.70
N ALA A 61 0.77 9.47 -11.73
CA ALA A 61 1.57 9.39 -10.51
C ALA A 61 1.10 10.43 -9.49
N LEU A 62 1.25 10.09 -8.21
CA LEU A 62 0.92 10.98 -7.14
C LEU A 62 1.98 12.08 -7.08
N GLU A 63 1.55 13.32 -7.31
CA GLU A 63 2.38 14.51 -7.15
C GLU A 63 1.52 15.55 -6.43
N ARG A 64 2.03 16.06 -5.31
CA ARG A 64 1.26 16.86 -4.35
C ARG A 64 0.72 18.14 -4.99
N ASN A 65 1.52 18.86 -5.77
CA ASN A 65 1.10 20.15 -6.33
C ASN A 65 -0.06 19.98 -7.32
N LYS A 66 -0.06 18.92 -8.14
CA LYS A 66 -1.15 18.57 -9.05
C LYS A 66 -2.41 18.17 -8.30
N VAL A 67 -2.29 17.50 -7.16
CA VAL A 67 -3.46 17.17 -6.32
C VAL A 67 -4.05 18.41 -5.67
N VAL A 68 -3.22 19.21 -5.00
CA VAL A 68 -3.65 20.34 -4.16
C VAL A 68 -4.03 21.55 -5.03
N HIS A 69 -3.12 22.01 -5.88
CA HIS A 69 -3.29 23.22 -6.70
C HIS A 69 -3.89 22.93 -8.08
N GLY A 70 -3.61 21.75 -8.63
CA GLY A 70 -4.20 21.30 -9.90
C GLY A 70 -5.58 20.64 -9.76
N HIS A 71 -6.08 20.47 -8.53
CA HIS A 71 -7.33 19.78 -8.20
C HIS A 71 -7.45 18.36 -8.78
N GLN A 72 -6.32 17.68 -9.01
CA GLN A 72 -6.28 16.34 -9.60
C GLN A 72 -6.37 15.25 -8.53
N GLY A 73 -7.44 15.28 -7.71
CA GLY A 73 -7.65 14.34 -6.60
C GLY A 73 -7.69 12.86 -7.00
N TRP A 74 -8.03 12.57 -8.25
CA TRP A 74 -7.99 11.22 -8.83
C TRP A 74 -6.59 10.58 -8.78
N ARG A 75 -5.52 11.39 -8.69
CA ARG A 75 -4.13 10.90 -8.54
C ARG A 75 -3.89 10.10 -7.28
N LEU A 76 -4.66 10.36 -6.22
CA LEU A 76 -4.61 9.59 -4.97
C LEU A 76 -5.00 8.12 -5.17
N VAL A 77 -5.78 7.83 -6.22
CA VAL A 77 -6.23 6.47 -6.56
C VAL A 77 -5.44 5.90 -7.73
N SER A 78 -5.16 6.69 -8.78
CA SER A 78 -4.44 6.17 -9.96
C SER A 78 -3.02 5.72 -9.65
N CYS A 79 -2.32 6.38 -8.71
CA CYS A 79 -0.94 6.05 -8.36
C CYS A 79 -0.78 4.62 -7.81
N ILE A 80 -1.83 4.04 -7.22
CA ILE A 80 -1.86 2.69 -6.65
C ILE A 80 -1.55 1.64 -7.73
N TRP A 81 -1.89 1.92 -9.00
CA TRP A 81 -1.73 0.98 -10.12
C TRP A 81 -0.45 1.18 -10.93
N LEU A 82 0.22 2.33 -10.75
CA LEU A 82 1.42 2.67 -11.49
C LEU A 82 2.64 2.06 -10.82
N HIS A 83 3.65 1.67 -11.61
CA HIS A 83 4.88 1.08 -11.11
C HIS A 83 6.09 1.74 -11.75
N ALA A 84 7.11 1.97 -10.93
CA ALA A 84 8.34 2.64 -11.35
C ALA A 84 9.23 1.81 -12.28
N GLY A 85 9.02 0.50 -12.41
CA GLY A 85 9.82 -0.36 -13.28
C GLY A 85 9.51 -1.84 -13.12
N VAL A 86 10.19 -2.69 -13.89
CA VAL A 86 9.99 -4.15 -13.92
C VAL A 86 10.25 -4.78 -12.55
N ILE A 87 11.34 -4.39 -11.88
CA ILE A 87 11.66 -4.92 -10.54
C ILE A 87 10.54 -4.56 -9.57
N HIS A 88 10.04 -3.33 -9.66
CA HIS A 88 9.01 -2.82 -8.76
C HIS A 88 7.65 -3.51 -8.97
N VAL A 89 7.21 -3.73 -10.22
CA VAL A 89 5.95 -4.47 -10.47
C VAL A 89 6.08 -5.94 -10.10
N LEU A 90 7.24 -6.56 -10.32
CA LEU A 90 7.47 -7.96 -9.98
C LEU A 90 7.38 -8.17 -8.46
N THR A 91 8.06 -7.36 -7.66
CA THR A 91 8.01 -7.50 -6.20
C THR A 91 6.60 -7.27 -5.66
N ASN A 92 5.89 -6.25 -6.15
CA ASN A 92 4.51 -5.99 -5.73
C ASN A 92 3.55 -7.12 -6.12
N VAL A 93 3.64 -7.63 -7.34
CA VAL A 93 2.78 -8.74 -7.81
C VAL A 93 3.05 -10.01 -7.01
N LEU A 94 4.32 -10.34 -6.75
CA LEU A 94 4.66 -11.50 -5.93
C LEU A 94 4.11 -11.35 -4.51
N SER A 95 4.33 -10.20 -3.87
CA SER A 95 3.76 -9.91 -2.55
C SER A 95 2.23 -9.98 -2.54
N LEU A 96 1.58 -9.45 -3.58
CA LEU A 96 0.12 -9.51 -3.72
C LEU A 96 -0.39 -10.94 -3.90
N ILE A 97 0.33 -11.79 -4.62
CA ILE A 97 -0.02 -13.20 -4.77
C ILE A 97 0.08 -13.92 -3.42
N PHE A 98 1.20 -13.78 -2.70
CA PHE A 98 1.39 -14.48 -1.43
C PHE A 98 0.42 -14.02 -0.34
N ILE A 99 0.28 -12.70 -0.15
CA ILE A 99 -0.56 -12.14 0.91
C ILE A 99 -2.04 -12.15 0.49
N GLY A 100 -2.32 -11.73 -0.74
CA GLY A 100 -3.67 -11.58 -1.26
C GLY A 100 -4.40 -12.91 -1.40
N ILE A 101 -3.77 -13.96 -1.95
CA ILE A 101 -4.42 -15.28 -2.08
C ILE A 101 -4.78 -15.82 -0.69
N ARG A 102 -3.88 -15.72 0.28
CA ARG A 102 -4.13 -16.16 1.66
C ARG A 102 -5.37 -15.46 2.23
N LEU A 103 -5.41 -14.13 2.18
CA LEU A 103 -6.54 -13.36 2.71
C LEU A 103 -7.83 -13.60 1.93
N GLU A 104 -7.74 -13.75 0.60
CA GLU A 104 -8.91 -13.95 -0.27
C GLU A 104 -9.55 -15.32 -0.05
N GLN A 105 -8.75 -16.38 0.13
CA GLN A 105 -9.25 -17.72 0.50
C GLN A 105 -9.96 -17.70 1.86
N GLU A 106 -9.50 -16.86 2.78
CA GLU A 106 -9.97 -16.81 4.14
C GLU A 106 -11.20 -15.91 4.37
N PHE A 107 -11.32 -14.81 3.61
CA PHE A 107 -12.30 -13.73 3.83
C PHE A 107 -13.08 -13.33 2.58
N GLY A 108 -12.71 -13.85 1.42
CA GLY A 108 -13.33 -13.55 0.14
C GLY A 108 -12.79 -12.28 -0.52
N PHE A 109 -12.91 -12.27 -1.85
CA PHE A 109 -12.39 -11.24 -2.74
C PHE A 109 -12.83 -9.82 -2.38
N VAL A 110 -14.12 -9.63 -2.09
CA VAL A 110 -14.70 -8.29 -1.88
C VAL A 110 -14.08 -7.58 -0.68
N ARG A 111 -13.95 -8.28 0.46
CA ARG A 111 -13.41 -7.70 1.69
C ARG A 111 -11.93 -7.34 1.53
N VAL A 112 -11.17 -8.26 0.97
CA VAL A 112 -9.73 -8.05 0.69
C VAL A 112 -9.54 -6.91 -0.32
N GLY A 113 -10.40 -6.83 -1.33
CA GLY A 113 -10.35 -5.75 -2.32
C GLY A 113 -10.67 -4.38 -1.73
N ILE A 114 -11.65 -4.28 -0.81
CA ILE A 114 -11.91 -3.03 -0.09
C ILE A 114 -10.71 -2.64 0.75
N ILE A 115 -10.12 -3.58 1.51
CA ILE A 115 -8.91 -3.32 2.31
C ILE A 115 -7.78 -2.82 1.43
N TYR A 116 -7.52 -3.49 0.31
CA TYR A 116 -6.46 -3.12 -0.63
C TYR A 116 -6.66 -1.69 -1.16
N LEU A 117 -7.84 -1.37 -1.69
CA LEU A 117 -8.11 -0.07 -2.30
C LEU A 117 -8.11 1.08 -1.28
N VAL A 118 -8.80 0.90 -0.14
CA VAL A 118 -8.90 1.96 0.88
C VAL A 118 -7.56 2.17 1.59
N SER A 119 -6.79 1.11 1.81
CA SER A 119 -5.45 1.26 2.38
C SER A 119 -4.49 1.92 1.41
N GLY A 120 -4.54 1.58 0.12
CA GLY A 120 -3.77 2.28 -0.91
C GLY A 120 -4.10 3.78 -0.93
N PHE A 121 -5.38 4.13 -0.87
CA PHE A 121 -5.83 5.52 -0.79
C PHE A 121 -5.36 6.23 0.48
N GLY A 122 -5.43 5.57 1.64
CA GLY A 122 -4.90 6.10 2.91
C GLY A 122 -3.39 6.33 2.88
N GLY A 123 -2.64 5.41 2.25
CA GLY A 123 -1.22 5.59 1.95
C GLY A 123 -0.96 6.82 1.07
N SER A 124 -1.72 6.98 -0.01
CA SER A 124 -1.58 8.13 -0.91
C SER A 124 -1.88 9.47 -0.23
N ILE A 125 -2.88 9.52 0.67
CA ILE A 125 -3.15 10.74 1.45
C ILE A 125 -1.95 11.06 2.36
N LEU A 126 -1.43 10.07 3.08
CA LEU A 126 -0.32 10.30 4.00
C LEU A 126 0.95 10.70 3.23
N SER A 127 1.23 10.04 2.11
CA SER A 127 2.30 10.43 1.20
C SER A 127 2.17 11.88 0.74
N ALA A 128 1.01 12.29 0.21
CA ALA A 128 0.78 13.65 -0.27
C ALA A 128 0.83 14.73 0.84
N LEU A 129 0.61 14.35 2.09
CA LEU A 129 0.73 15.26 3.23
C LEU A 129 2.18 15.52 3.62
N PHE A 130 3.10 14.56 3.42
CA PHE A 130 4.47 14.65 3.92
C PHE A 130 5.54 14.73 2.82
N ILE A 131 5.23 14.34 1.58
CA ILE A 131 6.15 14.39 0.43
C ILE A 131 5.73 15.53 -0.50
N GLN A 132 6.64 16.49 -0.72
CA GLN A 132 6.34 17.72 -1.48
C GLN A 132 6.88 17.72 -2.91
N GLN A 133 8.09 17.19 -3.14
CA GLN A 133 8.81 17.37 -4.42
C GLN A 133 8.94 16.09 -5.25
N ASN A 134 8.64 14.92 -4.66
CA ASN A 134 8.80 13.63 -5.32
C ASN A 134 7.47 13.06 -5.79
N ILE A 135 7.53 12.28 -6.86
CA ILE A 135 6.39 11.49 -7.33
C ILE A 135 6.32 10.17 -6.57
N SER A 136 5.10 9.71 -6.30
CA SER A 136 4.85 8.40 -5.69
C SER A 136 3.98 7.54 -6.59
N VAL A 137 4.37 6.27 -6.71
CA VAL A 137 3.69 5.24 -7.49
C VAL A 137 3.84 3.90 -6.79
N GLY A 138 2.85 3.04 -6.92
CA GLY A 138 2.96 1.63 -6.52
C GLY A 138 1.80 1.15 -5.67
N ALA A 139 1.56 -0.14 -5.78
CA ALA A 139 0.60 -0.87 -4.96
C ALA A 139 1.09 -1.09 -3.52
N SER A 140 2.32 -0.70 -3.19
CA SER A 140 2.98 -1.09 -1.94
C SER A 140 2.28 -0.56 -0.69
N GLY A 141 1.71 0.65 -0.71
CA GLY A 141 0.86 1.14 0.39
C GLY A 141 -0.36 0.24 0.63
N ALA A 142 -1.01 -0.25 -0.43
CA ALA A 142 -2.11 -1.20 -0.33
C ALA A 142 -1.67 -2.57 0.23
N LEU A 143 -0.48 -3.05 -0.15
CA LEU A 143 0.12 -4.27 0.38
C LEU A 143 0.44 -4.16 1.88
N PHE A 144 0.99 -3.03 2.32
CA PHE A 144 1.16 -2.74 3.74
C PHE A 144 -0.18 -2.70 4.48
N GLY A 145 -1.24 -2.22 3.83
CA GLY A 145 -2.60 -2.34 4.34
C GLY A 145 -3.06 -3.78 4.55
N LEU A 146 -2.76 -4.69 3.61
CA LEU A 146 -3.05 -6.12 3.80
C LEU A 146 -2.26 -6.71 4.98
N LEU A 147 -0.99 -6.32 5.17
CA LEU A 147 -0.20 -6.72 6.35
C LEU A 147 -0.79 -6.17 7.66
N GLY A 148 -1.23 -4.91 7.67
CA GLY A 148 -1.94 -4.32 8.80
C GLY A 148 -3.22 -5.06 9.12
N ALA A 149 -4.01 -5.41 8.09
CA ALA A 149 -5.23 -6.17 8.26
C ALA A 149 -4.95 -7.57 8.84
N MET A 150 -3.90 -8.26 8.37
CA MET A 150 -3.45 -9.53 8.96
C MET A 150 -3.08 -9.38 10.45
N LEU A 151 -2.44 -8.27 10.84
CA LEU A 151 -2.10 -8.04 12.23
C LEU A 151 -3.36 -7.86 13.10
N SER A 152 -4.33 -7.05 12.64
CA SER A 152 -5.59 -6.85 13.37
C SER A 152 -6.41 -8.13 13.50
N GLU A 153 -6.37 -8.98 12.47
CA GLU A 153 -7.03 -10.29 12.44
C GLU A 153 -6.40 -11.23 13.48
N LEU A 154 -5.06 -11.31 13.50
CA LEU A 154 -4.32 -12.10 14.47
C LEU A 154 -4.60 -11.65 15.92
N LEU A 155 -4.67 -10.34 16.17
CA LEU A 155 -5.01 -9.80 17.49
C LEU A 155 -6.45 -10.12 17.90
N THR A 156 -7.41 -10.02 16.96
CA THR A 156 -8.82 -10.27 17.23
C THR A 156 -9.12 -11.75 17.47
N ASN A 157 -8.39 -12.63 16.78
CA ASN A 157 -8.54 -14.09 16.79
C ASN A 157 -7.41 -14.81 17.54
N TRP A 158 -6.78 -14.14 18.49
CA TRP A 158 -5.61 -14.61 19.25
C TRP A 158 -5.72 -16.03 19.82
N THR A 159 -6.93 -16.45 20.20
CA THR A 159 -7.20 -17.76 20.81
C THR A 159 -7.24 -18.91 19.81
N ILE A 160 -7.36 -18.64 18.51
CA ILE A 160 -7.46 -19.66 17.45
C ILE A 160 -6.06 -20.15 17.03
N TYR A 161 -5.04 -19.29 17.12
CA TYR A 161 -3.69 -19.60 16.66
C TYR A 161 -2.91 -20.41 17.70
N ALA A 162 -2.56 -21.66 17.36
CA ALA A 162 -1.75 -22.54 18.20
C ALA A 162 -0.37 -21.93 18.52
N ASN A 163 0.31 -21.37 17.50
CA ASN A 163 1.63 -20.72 17.61
C ASN A 163 1.54 -19.19 17.46
N LYS A 164 0.62 -18.55 18.18
CA LYS A 164 0.33 -17.11 18.09
C LYS A 164 1.54 -16.18 18.28
N ILE A 165 2.43 -16.49 19.22
CA ILE A 165 3.61 -15.65 19.49
C ILE A 165 4.58 -15.69 18.31
N ALA A 166 4.83 -16.88 17.74
CA ALA A 166 5.68 -17.01 16.56
C ALA A 166 5.07 -16.30 15.35
N ALA A 167 3.76 -16.47 15.10
CA ALA A 167 3.06 -15.79 14.02
C ALA A 167 3.12 -14.26 14.15
N LEU A 168 2.88 -13.73 15.36
CA LEU A 168 2.98 -12.30 15.65
C LEU A 168 4.40 -11.80 15.42
N PHE A 169 5.39 -12.50 15.97
CA PHE A 169 6.79 -12.13 15.85
C PHE A 169 7.26 -12.11 14.39
N THR A 170 6.92 -13.14 13.61
CA THR A 170 7.22 -13.19 12.16
C THR A 170 6.56 -12.03 11.42
N LEU A 171 5.28 -11.76 11.68
CA LEU A 171 4.57 -10.67 11.00
C LEU A 171 5.17 -9.30 11.34
N VAL A 172 5.46 -9.04 12.62
CA VAL A 172 6.09 -7.79 13.07
C VAL A 172 7.49 -7.63 12.48
N ILE A 173 8.29 -8.69 12.40
CA ILE A 173 9.60 -8.65 11.74
C ILE A 173 9.46 -8.32 10.26
N ILE A 174 8.52 -8.94 9.54
CA ILE A 174 8.29 -8.66 8.13
C ILE A 174 7.93 -7.18 7.95
N ILE A 175 7.03 -6.65 8.77
CA ILE A 175 6.64 -5.23 8.74
C ILE A 175 7.86 -4.34 9.01
N ALA A 176 8.62 -4.62 10.06
CA ALA A 176 9.79 -3.84 10.44
C ALA A 176 10.87 -3.84 9.36
N ILE A 177 11.17 -5.00 8.76
CA ILE A 177 12.15 -5.11 7.66
C ILE A 177 11.67 -4.31 6.45
N ASN A 178 10.39 -4.41 6.07
CA ASN A 178 9.89 -3.67 4.91
C ASN A 178 9.90 -2.15 5.16
N LEU A 179 9.56 -1.68 6.37
CA LEU A 179 9.68 -0.27 6.74
C LEU A 179 11.14 0.21 6.78
N ALA A 180 12.07 -0.66 7.20
CA ALA A 180 13.51 -0.36 7.19
C ALA A 180 14.04 -0.24 5.75
N VAL A 181 13.61 -1.13 4.84
CA VAL A 181 13.86 -1.01 3.39
C VAL A 181 13.21 0.27 2.84
N GLY A 182 12.08 0.69 3.41
CA GLY A 182 11.41 1.95 3.12
C GLY A 182 12.23 3.21 3.41
N LEU A 183 13.31 3.11 4.20
CA LEU A 183 14.23 4.23 4.46
C LEU A 183 15.24 4.46 3.33
N LEU A 184 15.24 3.59 2.30
CA LEU A 184 16.07 3.77 1.12
C LEU A 184 15.56 4.92 0.26
N PRO A 185 16.45 5.65 -0.45
CA PRO A 185 16.04 6.70 -1.37
C PRO A 185 15.04 6.20 -2.42
N HIS A 186 14.09 7.06 -2.79
CA HIS A 186 13.02 6.80 -3.77
C HIS A 186 11.93 5.80 -3.33
N VAL A 187 11.97 5.32 -2.08
CA VAL A 187 10.86 4.58 -1.49
C VAL A 187 9.97 5.53 -0.69
N ASP A 188 8.66 5.36 -0.83
CA ASP A 188 7.66 6.16 -0.14
C ASP A 188 7.19 5.44 1.13
N ASN A 189 7.90 5.69 2.24
CA ASN A 189 7.60 5.07 3.51
C ASN A 189 6.33 5.66 4.15
N PHE A 190 5.98 6.91 3.83
CA PHE A 190 4.71 7.50 4.28
C PHE A 190 3.51 6.78 3.68
N ALA A 191 3.58 6.38 2.41
CA ALA A 191 2.55 5.54 1.80
C ALA A 191 2.44 4.18 2.50
N HIS A 192 3.56 3.57 2.90
CA HIS A 192 3.58 2.31 3.63
C HIS A 192 2.94 2.45 5.01
N ILE A 193 3.31 3.47 5.78
CA ILE A 193 2.75 3.75 7.11
C ILE A 193 1.26 4.05 7.02
N GLY A 194 0.84 4.93 6.11
CA GLY A 194 -0.56 5.32 5.95
C GLY A 194 -1.42 4.14 5.49
N GLY A 195 -0.89 3.32 4.59
CA GLY A 195 -1.53 2.09 4.16
C GLY A 195 -1.66 1.07 5.30
N PHE A 196 -0.59 0.83 6.05
CA PHE A 196 -0.58 -0.08 7.20
C PHE A 196 -1.62 0.32 8.26
N ILE A 197 -1.64 1.59 8.67
CA ILE A 197 -2.60 2.10 9.66
C ILE A 197 -4.03 1.92 9.16
N SER A 198 -4.29 2.30 7.91
CA SER A 198 -5.62 2.17 7.30
C SER A 198 -6.07 0.71 7.26
N GLY A 199 -5.20 -0.19 6.82
CA GLY A 199 -5.48 -1.62 6.73
C GLY A 199 -5.65 -2.30 8.09
N PHE A 200 -4.85 -1.90 9.08
CA PHE A 200 -4.98 -2.36 10.46
C PHE A 200 -6.34 -2.00 11.06
N LEU A 201 -6.79 -0.76 10.88
CA LEU A 201 -8.12 -0.35 11.32
C LEU A 201 -9.23 -1.04 10.51
N LEU A 202 -9.07 -1.16 9.19
CA LEU A 202 -10.05 -1.85 8.34
C LEU A 202 -10.18 -3.33 8.66
N GLY A 203 -9.10 -4.00 9.09
CA GLY A 203 -9.18 -5.40 9.47
C GLY A 203 -10.02 -5.62 10.73
N PHE A 204 -10.03 -4.69 11.70
CA PHE A 204 -11.01 -4.68 12.80
C PHE A 204 -12.45 -4.41 12.36
N VAL A 205 -12.69 -3.96 11.14
CA VAL A 205 -14.06 -3.72 10.62
C VAL A 205 -14.51 -4.88 9.73
N LEU A 206 -13.63 -5.36 8.84
CA LEU A 206 -13.98 -6.26 7.75
C LEU A 206 -13.56 -7.72 7.99
N LEU A 207 -12.58 -7.98 8.85
CA LEU A 207 -12.05 -9.32 9.12
C LEU A 207 -12.58 -9.93 10.43
N LEU A 208 -13.73 -9.45 10.93
CA LEU A 208 -14.38 -10.07 12.09
C LEU A 208 -14.76 -11.52 11.77
N ARG A 209 -14.16 -12.46 12.52
CA ARG A 209 -14.63 -13.85 12.58
C ARG A 209 -15.59 -14.04 13.75
N PRO A 210 -16.71 -14.75 13.54
CA PRO A 210 -17.52 -15.21 14.65
C PRO A 210 -16.75 -16.28 15.42
N GLN A 211 -16.72 -16.16 16.75
CA GLN A 211 -16.20 -17.23 17.60
C GLN A 211 -17.29 -18.27 17.82
N PHE A 212 -17.03 -19.51 17.40
CA PHE A 212 -17.88 -20.63 17.76
C PHE A 212 -17.65 -20.92 19.25
N GLY A 213 -18.69 -20.71 20.06
CA GLY A 213 -18.66 -21.16 21.44
C GLY A 213 -18.51 -22.67 21.43
N TRP A 214 -17.42 -23.19 21.99
CA TRP A 214 -17.28 -24.60 22.30
C TRP A 214 -18.41 -24.97 23.27
N ALA A 215 -19.49 -25.55 22.76
CA ALA A 215 -20.52 -26.15 23.59
C ALA A 215 -19.97 -27.51 24.04
N GLU A 216 -19.19 -27.50 25.11
CA GLU A 216 -18.73 -28.72 25.78
C GLU A 216 -19.90 -29.34 26.53
N ASN A 217 -20.82 -29.95 25.78
CA ASN A 217 -21.85 -30.82 26.34
C ASN A 217 -21.89 -32.09 25.49
N ARG A 218 -21.32 -33.18 26.01
CA ARG A 218 -21.26 -34.50 25.37
C ARG A 218 -22.64 -35.16 25.15
N HIS A 219 -23.73 -34.41 25.36
CA HIS A 219 -25.13 -34.86 25.24
C HIS A 219 -25.99 -33.96 24.32
N SER A 220 -25.40 -33.08 23.51
CA SER A 220 -26.20 -32.25 22.59
C SER A 220 -26.73 -33.06 21.39
N PRO A 221 -28.03 -32.97 21.06
CA PRO A 221 -28.60 -33.61 19.87
C PRO A 221 -27.95 -33.05 18.60
N ALA A 222 -27.90 -33.87 17.54
CA ALA A 222 -27.21 -33.59 16.27
C ALA A 222 -27.65 -32.29 15.55
N ASP A 223 -28.77 -31.68 15.99
CA ASP A 223 -29.32 -30.42 15.47
C ASP A 223 -28.99 -29.17 16.31
N ALA A 224 -28.05 -29.24 17.25
CA ALA A 224 -27.62 -28.08 18.02
C ALA A 224 -26.85 -27.08 17.13
N ARG A 225 -27.58 -26.21 16.42
CA ARG A 225 -27.04 -25.01 15.74
C ARG A 225 -26.24 -24.18 16.76
N VAL A 226 -24.92 -24.32 16.75
CA VAL A 226 -24.02 -23.47 17.51
C VAL A 226 -24.20 -22.05 17.00
N LYS A 227 -24.91 -21.21 17.77
CA LYS A 227 -25.08 -19.80 17.43
C LYS A 227 -23.71 -19.12 17.49
N SER A 228 -23.15 -18.83 16.32
CA SER A 228 -21.98 -17.97 16.16
C SER A 228 -22.26 -16.64 16.88
N LYS A 229 -21.50 -16.32 17.92
CA LYS A 229 -21.69 -15.09 18.71
C LYS A 229 -20.38 -14.30 18.72
N HIS A 230 -20.44 -13.07 18.22
CA HIS A 230 -19.34 -12.13 18.36
C HIS A 230 -19.19 -11.70 19.82
N LYS A 231 -17.95 -11.55 20.28
CA LYS A 231 -17.64 -11.09 21.64
C LYS A 231 -17.82 -9.57 21.72
N ALA A 232 -18.17 -9.04 22.89
CA ALA A 232 -18.39 -7.60 23.08
C ALA A 232 -17.18 -6.75 22.67
N TYR A 233 -15.96 -7.22 22.95
CA TYR A 233 -14.74 -6.51 22.56
C TYR A 233 -14.58 -6.38 21.03
N GLN A 234 -15.09 -7.33 20.23
CA GLN A 234 -15.02 -7.26 18.77
C GLN A 234 -15.89 -6.11 18.24
N TYR A 235 -17.06 -5.88 18.84
CA TYR A 235 -17.92 -4.74 18.49
C TYR A 235 -17.30 -3.41 18.93
N VAL A 236 -16.66 -3.37 20.10
CA VAL A 236 -15.95 -2.17 20.58
C VAL A 236 -14.81 -1.82 19.62
N PHE A 237 -13.97 -2.78 19.24
CA PHE A 237 -12.89 -2.55 18.26
C PHE A 237 -13.41 -2.13 16.90
N LEU A 238 -14.50 -2.75 16.42
CA LEU A 238 -15.13 -2.37 15.16
C LEU A 238 -15.60 -0.90 15.18
N LEU A 239 -16.34 -0.50 16.21
CA LEU A 239 -16.86 0.87 16.32
C LEU A 239 -15.72 1.88 16.46
N ALA A 240 -14.75 1.60 17.33
CA ALA A 240 -13.58 2.47 17.51
C ALA A 240 -12.80 2.62 16.20
N ALA A 241 -12.52 1.51 15.50
CA ALA A 241 -11.79 1.53 14.24
C ALA A 241 -12.56 2.27 13.14
N ALA A 242 -13.87 2.08 13.04
CA ALA A 242 -14.71 2.79 12.08
C ALA A 242 -14.69 4.31 12.32
N VAL A 243 -14.80 4.75 13.58
CA VAL A 243 -14.71 6.17 13.93
C VAL A 243 -13.32 6.72 13.59
N LEU A 244 -12.25 6.02 13.97
CA LEU A 244 -10.88 6.45 13.68
C LEU A 244 -10.60 6.54 12.17
N LEU A 245 -11.12 5.61 11.37
CA LEU A 245 -11.02 5.67 9.92
C LEU A 245 -11.72 6.91 9.37
N ILE A 246 -13.00 7.12 9.73
CA ILE A 246 -13.79 8.25 9.23
C ILE A 246 -13.11 9.58 9.60
N VAL A 247 -12.73 9.75 10.87
CA VAL A 247 -12.06 10.95 11.35
C VAL A 247 -10.70 11.13 10.67
N GLY A 248 -9.88 10.08 10.60
CA GLY A 248 -8.55 10.13 10.00
C GLY A 248 -8.57 10.50 8.51
N PHE A 249 -9.43 9.85 7.72
CA PHE A 249 -9.59 10.17 6.30
C PHE A 249 -10.13 11.59 6.09
N THR A 250 -11.11 12.02 6.89
CA THR A 250 -11.68 13.37 6.79
C THR A 250 -10.63 14.42 7.13
N LEU A 251 -9.91 14.28 8.24
CA LEU A 251 -8.85 15.21 8.63
C LEU A 251 -7.70 15.22 7.63
N GLY A 252 -7.28 14.05 7.14
CA GLY A 252 -6.21 13.93 6.14
C GLY A 252 -6.57 14.64 4.84
N LEU A 253 -7.76 14.39 4.29
CA LEU A 253 -8.23 15.03 3.06
C LEU A 253 -8.42 16.54 3.24
N VAL A 254 -9.07 16.98 4.32
CA VAL A 254 -9.28 18.41 4.57
C VAL A 254 -7.95 19.14 4.72
N THR A 255 -6.97 18.54 5.41
CA THR A 255 -5.64 19.12 5.58
C THR A 255 -4.90 19.20 4.25
N LEU A 256 -4.95 18.12 3.46
CA LEU A 256 -4.32 18.03 2.15
C LEU A 256 -4.87 19.09 1.18
N PHE A 257 -6.19 19.16 1.03
CA PHE A 257 -6.83 20.12 0.11
C PHE A 257 -6.80 21.57 0.61
N LYS A 258 -6.53 21.80 1.89
CA LYS A 258 -6.17 23.14 2.39
C LYS A 258 -4.72 23.54 2.10
N GLY A 259 -3.94 22.66 1.46
CA GLY A 259 -2.55 22.90 1.10
C GLY A 259 -1.58 22.91 2.27
N LYS A 260 -2.01 22.49 3.46
CA LYS A 260 -1.12 22.35 4.62
C LYS A 260 -0.22 21.13 4.45
N SER A 261 1.04 21.24 4.87
CA SER A 261 1.96 20.10 4.89
C SER A 261 2.05 19.52 6.29
N GLY A 262 2.05 18.20 6.39
CA GLY A 262 2.35 17.49 7.63
C GLY A 262 3.79 17.72 8.09
N SER A 263 4.70 17.96 7.14
CA SER A 263 6.10 18.31 7.42
C SER A 263 6.25 19.60 8.22
N ASP A 264 5.34 20.56 8.07
CA ASP A 264 5.44 21.87 8.75
C ASP A 264 5.29 21.74 10.27
N HIS A 265 4.65 20.65 10.72
CA HIS A 265 4.40 20.35 12.13
C HIS A 265 5.39 19.34 12.71
N CYS A 266 6.34 18.83 11.91
CA CYS A 266 7.24 17.75 12.31
C CYS A 266 8.59 17.84 11.60
N SER A 267 9.56 18.47 12.26
CA SER A 267 10.92 18.67 11.75
C SER A 267 11.76 17.40 11.63
N TRP A 268 11.33 16.27 12.20
CA TRP A 268 12.03 14.98 12.14
C TRP A 268 11.35 13.97 11.21
N CYS A 269 10.15 14.27 10.70
CA CYS A 269 9.36 13.32 9.92
C CYS A 269 10.03 12.95 8.59
N HIS A 270 10.89 13.80 8.02
CA HIS A 270 11.64 13.45 6.80
C HIS A 270 12.54 12.23 6.99
N TYR A 271 13.05 11.98 8.21
CA TYR A 271 13.84 10.79 8.52
C TYR A 271 13.02 9.49 8.50
N LEU A 272 11.69 9.58 8.61
CA LEU A 272 10.83 8.42 8.43
C LEU A 272 10.78 7.97 6.98
N ASN A 273 11.03 8.86 6.01
CA ASN A 273 11.02 8.52 4.59
C ASN A 273 12.42 8.21 4.06
N CYS A 274 13.45 8.91 4.52
CA CYS A 274 14.81 8.66 4.09
C CYS A 274 15.81 9.08 5.15
N VAL A 275 16.76 8.19 5.47
CA VAL A 275 17.87 8.49 6.36
C VAL A 275 19.14 8.72 5.53
N PRO A 276 19.76 9.92 5.59
CA PRO A 276 20.98 10.20 4.84
C PRO A 276 22.16 9.41 5.42
N THR A 277 23.04 8.90 4.55
CA THR A 277 24.24 8.16 4.95
C THR A 277 25.46 8.61 4.15
N SER A 278 26.65 8.14 4.48
CA SER A 278 27.85 8.41 3.68
C SER A 278 27.76 7.86 2.24
N ARG A 279 26.85 6.91 1.98
CA ARG A 279 26.67 6.27 0.67
C ARG A 279 25.57 6.88 -0.18
N TRP A 280 24.63 7.64 0.39
CA TRP A 280 23.52 8.26 -0.35
C TRP A 280 22.96 9.51 0.34
N LYS A 281 22.39 10.40 -0.47
CA LYS A 281 21.71 11.62 -0.01
C LYS A 281 20.21 11.51 -0.24
N CYS A 282 19.42 12.02 0.70
CA CYS A 282 17.98 12.19 0.54
C CYS A 282 17.72 13.49 -0.23
N GLN A 283 16.90 13.43 -1.28
CA GLN A 283 16.38 14.62 -1.95
C GLN A 283 15.05 14.94 -1.28
N ASN A 284 15.05 15.98 -0.43
CA ASN A 284 13.84 16.52 0.20
C ASN A 284 13.09 17.42 -0.78
#